data_AF-A0A062V575-F1
#
_entry.id   AF-A0A062V575-F1
#
_cell.length_a   1.000
_cell.length_b   1.000
_cell.length_c   1.000
_cell.angle_alpha   90.00
_cell.angle_beta   90.00
_cell.angle_gamma   90.00
#
_symmetry.space_group_name_H-M   'P 1'
#
loop_
_entity.id
_entity.type
_entity.pdbx_description
1 polymer ?
#
loop_
_entity_poly.entity_id
_entity_poly.type
_entity_poly.pdbx_seq_one_letter_code
_entity_poly.pdbx_strand_id
1 'polypeptide(L)'
;MARRNLHRVASLTFCSALALSGCASQPGTPAATPLLVGTEGGVCPGAGQFDVAKIKTKNAAEAAQREAQILEYTSITPLPPGAEEAETRLRVRVPPTGMWPLDTRITLWKAADGAWQIATDNINYGVPPPPPPPPPPIDADGNLLPGFENWQPEPPPPPRPPYTNSALNPGDAATLDAFLSDPCYLNGPDRLPYSVPLNEIDEYGREEWLCPPDSAYYMAEVKQPGLPTRYISHSCYMDFAVSKLLTAATYMIPTLTPETE
;
A
#
# COMPACT_ATOMS: atom_id res chain seq x y z
N MET A 1 -3.37 -67.11 46.66
CA MET A 1 -3.99 -67.97 47.69
C MET A 1 -4.51 -67.09 48.84
N ALA A 2 -5.75 -67.35 49.29
CA ALA A 2 -6.45 -66.85 50.52
C ALA A 2 -6.69 -65.32 50.67
N ARG A 3 -7.89 -64.77 50.44
CA ARG A 3 -9.17 -64.72 51.21
C ARG A 3 -9.14 -63.97 52.55
N ARG A 4 -9.90 -62.85 52.63
CA ARG A 4 -10.87 -62.42 53.69
C ARG A 4 -11.36 -60.99 53.36
N ASN A 5 -12.56 -60.78 52.80
CA ASN A 5 -13.88 -60.59 53.46
C ASN A 5 -13.90 -59.55 54.60
N LEU A 6 -14.60 -58.41 54.44
CA LEU A 6 -15.88 -58.10 55.12
C LEU A 6 -16.45 -56.68 54.77
N HIS A 7 -17.69 -56.70 54.25
CA HIS A 7 -18.87 -55.87 54.56
C HIS A 7 -19.04 -54.36 54.26
N ARG A 8 -20.08 -54.13 53.43
CA ARG A 8 -21.25 -53.20 53.54
C ARG A 8 -20.92 -51.69 53.39
N VAL A 9 -21.65 -50.87 52.65
CA VAL A 9 -23.12 -50.61 52.63
C VAL A 9 -23.53 -50.02 51.26
N ALA A 10 -24.80 -50.24 50.92
CA ALA A 10 -25.52 -49.84 49.71
C ALA A 10 -25.66 -48.33 49.46
N SER A 11 -25.83 -47.95 48.18
CA SER A 11 -26.92 -47.06 47.75
C SER A 11 -27.12 -47.16 46.24
N LEU A 12 -28.32 -47.59 45.85
CA LEU A 12 -28.86 -47.51 44.49
C LEU A 12 -29.21 -46.06 44.18
N THR A 13 -28.90 -45.59 42.98
CA THR A 13 -29.62 -44.47 42.38
C THR A 13 -29.82 -44.74 40.89
N PHE A 14 -31.07 -45.01 40.55
CA PHE A 14 -31.67 -44.98 39.22
C PHE A 14 -31.72 -43.53 38.74
N CYS A 15 -31.37 -43.24 37.48
CA CYS A 15 -32.01 -42.17 36.71
C CYS A 15 -31.72 -42.27 35.21
N SER A 16 -32.72 -42.83 34.51
CA SER A 16 -33.36 -42.32 33.30
C SER A 16 -32.52 -41.83 32.12
N ALA A 17 -32.53 -42.64 31.06
CA ALA A 17 -32.31 -42.21 29.69
C ALA A 17 -33.46 -41.31 29.21
N LEU A 18 -33.13 -40.11 28.73
CA LEU A 18 -34.04 -39.23 27.98
C LEU A 18 -33.55 -39.17 26.53
N ALA A 19 -34.28 -39.85 25.66
CA ALA A 19 -34.25 -39.60 24.22
C ALA A 19 -35.08 -38.33 23.94
N LEU A 20 -34.47 -37.33 23.32
CA LEU A 20 -35.19 -36.18 22.74
C LEU A 20 -34.90 -36.10 21.24
N SER A 21 -36.00 -36.26 20.52
CA SER A 21 -36.34 -35.89 19.15
C SER A 21 -35.49 -34.80 18.49
N GLY A 22 -35.18 -35.03 17.22
CA GLY A 22 -34.45 -34.10 16.37
C GLY A 22 -35.18 -32.81 16.05
N CYS A 23 -34.40 -31.75 15.89
CA CYS A 23 -34.73 -30.61 15.05
C CYS A 23 -33.89 -30.72 13.78
N ALA A 24 -34.55 -31.00 12.66
CA ALA A 24 -33.98 -30.74 11.35
C ALA A 24 -33.79 -29.23 11.21
N SER A 25 -32.53 -28.78 11.15
CA SER A 25 -32.21 -27.41 10.81
C SER A 25 -32.67 -27.14 9.38
N GLN A 26 -33.58 -26.19 9.19
CA GLN A 26 -33.88 -25.64 7.87
C GLN A 26 -32.57 -25.20 7.20
N PRO A 27 -32.38 -25.40 5.88
CA PRO A 27 -31.32 -24.71 5.16
C PRO A 27 -31.63 -23.22 5.27
N GLY A 28 -30.85 -22.53 6.11
CA GLY A 28 -30.92 -21.09 6.24
C GLY A 28 -30.71 -20.46 4.87
N THR A 29 -31.57 -19.49 4.56
CA THR A 29 -31.40 -18.51 3.50
C THR A 29 -29.91 -18.13 3.34
N PRO A 30 -29.36 -18.04 2.12
CA PRO A 30 -27.97 -17.67 1.93
C PRO A 30 -27.71 -16.36 2.69
N ALA A 31 -26.74 -16.41 3.61
CA ALA A 31 -26.33 -15.25 4.38
C ALA A 31 -25.97 -14.12 3.41
N ALA A 32 -26.55 -12.95 3.64
CA ALA A 32 -26.17 -11.74 2.92
C ALA A 32 -24.65 -11.59 3.01
N THR A 33 -24.00 -11.41 1.87
CA THR A 33 -22.56 -11.17 1.74
C THR A 33 -22.14 -10.10 2.75
N PRO A 34 -21.16 -10.33 3.64
CA PRO A 34 -20.79 -9.34 4.63
C PRO A 34 -20.20 -8.13 3.91
N LEU A 35 -20.97 -7.05 3.88
CA LEU A 35 -20.52 -5.72 3.46
C LEU A 35 -19.31 -5.33 4.34
N LEU A 36 -18.36 -4.59 3.78
CA LEU A 36 -17.34 -3.93 4.61
C LEU A 36 -18.05 -2.93 5.51
N VAL A 37 -18.26 -3.33 6.75
CA VAL A 37 -18.95 -2.52 7.75
C VAL A 37 -17.93 -1.54 8.34
N GLY A 38 -18.16 -0.24 8.12
CA GLY A 38 -17.48 0.83 8.84
C GLY A 38 -17.92 0.88 10.31
N THR A 39 -17.33 1.74 11.12
CA THR A 39 -17.59 1.86 12.57
C THR A 39 -19.05 2.11 12.96
N GLU A 40 -19.91 2.54 12.04
CA GLU A 40 -21.32 2.86 12.30
C GLU A 40 -22.33 1.89 11.67
N GLY A 41 -21.92 0.70 11.23
CA GLY A 41 -22.84 -0.23 10.58
C GLY A 41 -23.10 0.07 9.09
N GLY A 42 -22.53 1.15 8.56
CA GLY A 42 -22.61 1.55 7.15
C GLY A 42 -21.59 0.86 6.26
N VAL A 43 -21.89 0.75 4.97
CA VAL A 43 -20.96 0.27 3.94
C VAL A 43 -19.83 1.28 3.78
N CYS A 44 -18.58 0.81 3.80
CA CYS A 44 -17.43 1.65 3.53
C CYS A 44 -17.61 2.46 2.22
N PRO A 45 -17.28 3.77 2.22
CA PRO A 45 -17.40 4.60 1.02
C PRO A 45 -16.74 3.94 -0.19
N GLY A 46 -17.40 4.02 -1.34
CA GLY A 46 -16.91 3.43 -2.58
C GLY A 46 -17.09 1.92 -2.72
N ALA A 47 -17.44 1.17 -1.67
CA ALA A 47 -17.58 -0.28 -1.74
C ALA A 47 -18.97 -0.76 -2.23
N GLY A 48 -20.00 0.11 -2.21
CA GLY A 48 -21.40 -0.29 -2.43
C GLY A 48 -21.71 -0.94 -3.78
N GLN A 49 -20.97 -0.61 -4.84
CA GLN A 49 -21.16 -1.17 -6.18
C GLN A 49 -20.29 -2.40 -6.47
N PHE A 50 -19.36 -2.75 -5.58
CA PHE A 50 -18.38 -3.80 -5.80
C PHE A 50 -18.64 -5.03 -4.95
N ASP A 51 -18.38 -6.21 -5.52
CA ASP A 51 -18.46 -7.47 -4.79
C ASP A 51 -17.16 -7.68 -3.99
N VAL A 52 -17.17 -7.17 -2.78
CA VAL A 52 -16.04 -7.24 -1.85
C VAL A 52 -15.65 -8.68 -1.51
N ALA A 53 -16.60 -9.60 -1.43
CA ALA A 53 -16.29 -11.00 -1.12
C ALA A 53 -15.55 -11.67 -2.27
N LYS A 54 -15.96 -11.39 -3.51
CA LYS A 54 -15.25 -11.85 -4.71
C LYS A 54 -13.88 -11.19 -4.84
N ILE A 55 -13.73 -9.91 -4.49
CA ILE A 55 -12.41 -9.24 -4.39
C ILE A 55 -11.51 -9.96 -3.38
N LYS A 56 -11.98 -10.19 -2.15
CA LYS A 56 -11.19 -10.86 -1.10
C LYS A 56 -10.78 -12.27 -1.52
N THR A 57 -11.67 -13.01 -2.19
CA THR A 57 -11.38 -14.35 -2.72
C THR A 57 -10.30 -14.31 -3.79
N LYS A 58 -10.40 -13.38 -4.76
CA LYS A 58 -9.35 -13.15 -5.77
C LYS A 58 -8.01 -12.80 -5.12
N ASN A 59 -8.01 -11.88 -4.15
CA ASN A 59 -6.80 -11.46 -3.44
C ASN A 59 -6.13 -12.61 -2.69
N ALA A 60 -6.92 -13.49 -2.06
CA ALA A 60 -6.39 -14.65 -1.35
C ALA A 60 -5.75 -15.67 -2.31
N ALA A 61 -6.35 -15.88 -3.49
CA ALA A 61 -5.82 -16.79 -4.51
C ALA A 61 -4.47 -16.34 -5.08
N GLU A 62 -4.24 -15.03 -5.17
CA GLU A 62 -3.01 -14.45 -5.74
C GLU A 62 -2.03 -13.91 -4.68
N ALA A 63 -2.30 -14.10 -3.39
CA ALA A 63 -1.66 -13.34 -2.32
C ALA A 63 -0.13 -13.42 -2.35
N ALA A 64 0.44 -14.63 -2.35
CA ALA A 64 1.89 -14.82 -2.31
C ALA A 64 2.61 -14.19 -3.51
N GLN A 65 2.07 -14.34 -4.71
CA GLN A 65 2.66 -13.77 -5.92
C GLN A 65 2.62 -12.24 -5.88
N ARG A 66 1.48 -11.67 -5.47
CA ARG A 66 1.31 -10.22 -5.40
C ARG A 66 2.14 -9.58 -4.29
N GLU A 67 2.29 -10.26 -3.16
CA GLU A 67 3.17 -9.82 -2.07
C GLU A 67 4.62 -9.76 -2.50
N ALA A 68 5.11 -10.82 -3.16
CA ALA A 68 6.47 -10.83 -3.69
C ALA A 68 6.69 -9.70 -4.71
N GLN A 69 5.73 -9.47 -5.60
CA GLN A 69 5.78 -8.36 -6.56
C GLN A 69 5.79 -7.01 -5.85
N ILE A 70 4.88 -6.75 -4.91
CA ILE A 70 4.82 -5.47 -4.20
C ILE A 70 6.14 -5.25 -3.44
N LEU A 71 6.65 -6.26 -2.74
CA LEU A 71 7.91 -6.19 -2.02
C LEU A 71 9.09 -5.85 -2.96
N GLU A 72 9.19 -6.54 -4.11
CA GLU A 72 10.21 -6.24 -5.12
C GLU A 72 10.12 -4.77 -5.55
N TYR A 73 8.91 -4.30 -5.88
CA TYR A 73 8.71 -2.94 -6.36
C TYR A 73 8.95 -1.88 -5.28
N THR A 74 8.52 -2.10 -4.04
CA THR A 74 8.71 -1.13 -2.96
C THR A 74 10.12 -1.20 -2.36
N SER A 75 10.88 -2.28 -2.59
CA SER A 75 12.25 -2.44 -2.07
C SER A 75 13.23 -1.36 -2.51
N ILE A 76 12.99 -0.70 -3.65
CA ILE A 76 13.83 0.38 -4.18
C ILE A 76 13.46 1.77 -3.64
N THR A 77 12.38 1.88 -2.87
CA THR A 77 12.00 3.17 -2.26
C THR A 77 13.04 3.59 -1.21
N PRO A 78 13.26 4.90 -1.02
CA PRO A 78 14.24 5.40 -0.06
C PRO A 78 14.07 4.78 1.32
N LEU A 79 15.13 4.33 1.96
CA LEU A 79 15.07 3.80 3.31
C LEU A 79 16.12 4.50 4.18
N PRO A 80 15.85 5.74 4.62
CA PRO A 80 16.79 6.51 5.42
C PRO A 80 16.94 5.91 6.84
N PRO A 81 18.03 6.26 7.55
CA PRO A 81 18.19 5.92 8.96
C PRO A 81 16.97 6.33 9.78
N GLY A 82 16.53 5.44 10.67
CA GLY A 82 15.31 5.61 11.47
C GLY A 82 14.04 5.08 10.82
N ALA A 83 13.94 5.04 9.49
CA ALA A 83 12.81 4.40 8.81
C ALA A 83 12.90 2.87 8.83
N GLU A 84 14.11 2.30 8.86
CA GLU A 84 14.35 0.84 8.90
C GLU A 84 13.66 0.19 10.10
N GLU A 85 13.87 0.78 11.27
CA GLU A 85 13.41 0.27 12.57
C GLU A 85 12.04 0.82 12.98
N ALA A 86 11.48 1.78 12.25
CA ALA A 86 10.19 2.38 12.58
C ALA A 86 9.09 1.31 12.71
N GLU A 87 8.30 1.39 13.78
CA GLU A 87 7.16 0.49 13.99
C GLU A 87 5.98 0.86 13.08
N THR A 88 5.89 2.13 12.67
CA THR A 88 4.94 2.61 11.68
C THR A 88 5.69 3.14 10.46
N ARG A 89 5.52 2.50 9.30
CA ARG A 89 6.17 2.89 8.04
C ARG A 89 5.28 2.56 6.84
N LEU A 90 5.27 3.42 5.84
CA LEU A 90 4.74 3.16 4.52
C LEU A 90 5.85 3.34 3.49
N ARG A 91 6.08 2.33 2.65
CA ARG A 91 6.95 2.43 1.47
C ARG A 91 6.07 2.35 0.24
N VAL A 92 5.89 3.47 -0.45
CA VAL A 92 4.96 3.64 -1.56
C VAL A 92 5.74 3.78 -2.86
N ARG A 93 5.30 3.07 -3.90
CA ARG A 93 5.81 3.25 -5.25
C ARG A 93 4.67 3.33 -6.27
N VAL A 94 4.81 4.27 -7.20
CA VAL A 94 4.06 4.33 -8.44
C VAL A 94 5.06 4.26 -9.59
N PRO A 95 5.24 3.09 -10.24
CA PRO A 95 6.18 2.94 -11.33
C PRO A 95 5.69 3.72 -12.56
N PRO A 96 6.60 4.00 -13.51
CA PRO A 96 6.21 4.65 -14.74
C PRO A 96 5.32 3.71 -15.56
N THR A 97 4.28 4.26 -16.19
CA THR A 97 3.37 3.55 -17.10
C THR A 97 3.45 4.14 -18.50
N GLY A 98 2.78 3.53 -19.49
CA GLY A 98 2.84 3.96 -20.89
C GLY A 98 2.54 5.44 -21.12
N MET A 99 1.69 6.05 -20.29
CA MET A 99 1.36 7.49 -20.36
C MET A 99 2.03 8.36 -19.29
N TRP A 100 2.68 7.76 -18.28
CA TRP A 100 3.20 8.48 -17.12
C TRP A 100 4.68 8.13 -16.90
N PRO A 101 5.63 8.99 -17.29
CA PRO A 101 7.06 8.68 -17.21
C PRO A 101 7.65 8.82 -15.81
N LEU A 102 6.83 9.19 -14.81
CA LEU A 102 7.27 9.46 -13.44
C LEU A 102 7.26 8.16 -12.62
N ASP A 103 8.42 7.75 -12.12
CA ASP A 103 8.56 6.74 -11.06
C ASP A 103 8.56 7.47 -9.71
N THR A 104 7.45 7.38 -9.00
CA THR A 104 7.28 8.01 -7.69
C THR A 104 7.66 7.02 -6.61
N ARG A 105 8.61 7.38 -5.73
CA ARG A 105 9.13 6.51 -4.68
C ARG A 105 9.17 7.27 -3.37
N ILE A 106 8.38 6.83 -2.41
CA ILE A 106 8.14 7.56 -1.17
C ILE A 106 8.26 6.61 0.01
N THR A 107 8.91 7.05 1.07
CA THR A 107 8.86 6.40 2.38
C THR A 107 8.37 7.39 3.41
N LEU A 108 7.30 7.03 4.11
CA LEU A 108 6.72 7.76 5.23
C LEU A 108 6.95 6.93 6.49
N TRP A 109 7.39 7.53 7.59
CA TRP A 109 7.54 6.79 8.85
C TRP A 109 7.31 7.69 10.06
N LYS A 110 6.86 7.09 11.16
CA LYS A 110 6.88 7.76 12.47
C LYS A 110 8.27 7.60 13.07
N ALA A 111 8.93 8.71 13.36
CA ALA A 111 10.15 8.74 14.14
C ALA A 111 9.87 8.37 15.62
N ALA A 112 10.94 8.16 16.39
CA ALA A 112 10.85 7.72 17.79
C ALA A 112 10.13 8.72 18.71
N ASP A 113 10.12 10.01 18.35
CA ASP A 113 9.38 11.08 19.03
C ASP A 113 7.90 11.15 18.62
N GLY A 114 7.46 10.28 17.69
CA GLY A 114 6.11 10.24 17.15
C GLY A 114 5.88 11.16 15.95
N ALA A 115 6.85 11.97 15.54
CA ALA A 115 6.72 12.86 14.39
C ALA A 115 6.78 12.08 13.07
N TRP A 116 5.89 12.40 12.14
CA TRP A 116 5.95 11.86 10.79
C TRP A 116 7.10 12.48 9.99
N GLN A 117 7.83 11.63 9.29
CA GLN A 117 8.89 11.97 8.37
C GLN A 117 8.55 11.44 6.98
N ILE A 118 9.14 12.06 5.96
CA ILE A 118 8.98 11.68 4.56
C ILE A 118 10.34 11.68 3.87
N ALA A 119 10.57 10.69 3.01
CA ALA A 119 11.68 10.64 2.08
C ALA A 119 11.18 10.32 0.67
N THR A 120 11.69 11.04 -0.33
CA THR A 120 11.25 10.90 -1.73
C THR A 120 12.40 10.77 -2.71
N ASP A 121 12.27 9.88 -3.68
CA ASP A 121 13.16 9.71 -4.83
C ASP A 121 12.33 9.58 -6.11
N ASN A 122 11.72 10.69 -6.52
CA ASN A 122 10.92 10.70 -7.74
C ASN A 122 11.84 10.83 -8.96
N ILE A 123 11.71 9.93 -9.94
CA ILE A 123 12.51 9.92 -11.17
C ILE A 123 11.58 10.15 -12.37
N ASN A 124 11.84 11.19 -13.15
CA ASN A 124 11.11 11.46 -14.37
C ASN A 124 11.88 10.96 -15.60
N TYR A 125 11.48 9.81 -16.13
CA TYR A 125 12.10 9.20 -17.32
C TYR A 125 11.75 9.92 -18.64
N GLY A 126 10.88 10.94 -18.60
CA GLY A 126 10.54 11.77 -19.75
C GLY A 126 11.50 12.93 -19.98
N VAL A 127 12.41 13.19 -19.03
CA VAL A 127 13.43 14.24 -19.17
C VAL A 127 14.63 13.66 -19.94
N PRO A 128 15.02 14.23 -21.08
CA PRO A 128 16.20 13.79 -21.80
C PRO A 128 17.47 14.00 -20.95
N PRO A 129 18.52 13.20 -21.15
CA PRO A 129 19.79 13.44 -20.49
C PRO A 129 20.32 14.84 -20.83
N PRO A 130 21.10 15.47 -19.94
CA PRO A 130 21.71 16.75 -20.23
C PRO A 130 22.57 16.65 -21.51
N PRO A 131 22.62 17.71 -22.33
CA PRO A 131 23.45 17.73 -23.53
C PRO A 131 24.93 17.55 -23.17
N PRO A 132 25.74 16.99 -24.07
CA PRO A 132 27.17 16.91 -23.86
C PRO A 132 27.76 18.33 -23.73
N PRO A 133 28.90 18.49 -23.02
CA PRO A 133 29.59 19.77 -22.94
C PRO A 133 29.91 20.31 -24.34
N PRO A 134 29.83 21.64 -24.56
CA PRO A 134 30.20 22.23 -25.84
C PRO A 134 31.69 21.97 -26.14
N PRO A 135 32.08 21.82 -27.42
CA PRO A 135 33.49 21.73 -27.79
C PRO A 135 34.21 23.07 -27.56
N PRO A 136 35.55 23.05 -27.42
CA PRO A 136 36.33 24.28 -27.32
C PRO A 136 36.18 25.15 -28.58
N PRO A 137 36.10 26.49 -28.46
CA PRO A 137 36.07 27.37 -29.62
C PRO A 137 37.43 27.39 -30.33
N ILE A 138 37.47 26.92 -31.58
CA ILE A 138 38.67 26.85 -32.41
C ILE A 138 38.52 27.66 -33.70
N ASP A 139 39.63 28.18 -34.23
CA ASP A 139 39.71 28.82 -35.55
C ASP A 139 39.73 27.78 -36.70
N ALA A 140 39.83 28.27 -37.95
CA ALA A 140 39.87 27.43 -39.14
C ALA A 140 41.12 26.53 -39.22
N ASP A 141 42.18 26.89 -38.49
CA ASP A 141 43.45 26.17 -38.44
C ASP A 141 43.51 25.21 -37.23
N GLY A 142 42.45 25.15 -36.41
CA GLY A 142 42.31 24.27 -35.26
C GLY A 142 42.92 24.80 -33.96
N ASN A 143 43.31 26.07 -33.91
CA ASN A 143 43.84 26.70 -32.70
C ASN A 143 42.70 27.27 -31.85
N LEU A 144 42.87 27.31 -30.52
CA LEU A 144 41.92 27.98 -29.64
C LEU A 144 41.80 29.46 -30.01
N LEU A 145 40.56 29.97 -30.04
CA LEU A 145 40.32 31.39 -30.27
C LEU A 145 40.94 32.24 -29.13
N PRO A 146 41.43 33.46 -29.42
CA PRO A 146 41.94 34.36 -28.39
C PRO A 146 40.91 34.62 -27.27
N GLY A 147 41.34 34.53 -26.01
CA GLY A 147 40.48 34.63 -24.83
C GLY A 147 39.91 33.29 -24.32
N PHE A 148 40.20 32.18 -25.00
CA PHE A 148 39.81 30.82 -24.60
C PHE A 148 41.01 29.95 -24.18
N GLU A 149 42.17 30.56 -23.86
CA GLU A 149 43.40 29.85 -23.50
C GLU A 149 43.25 29.00 -22.23
N ASN A 150 42.31 29.39 -21.35
CA ASN A 150 41.94 28.65 -20.14
C ASN A 150 40.54 28.04 -20.24
N TRP A 151 40.03 27.81 -21.45
CA TRP A 151 38.72 27.19 -21.61
C TRP A 151 38.69 25.83 -20.91
N GLN A 152 37.70 25.67 -20.05
CA GLN A 152 37.34 24.40 -19.45
C GLN A 152 35.83 24.23 -19.64
N PRO A 153 35.35 23.02 -19.96
CA PRO A 153 33.92 22.77 -19.93
C PRO A 153 33.40 23.04 -18.52
N GLU A 154 32.18 23.57 -18.43
CA GLU A 154 31.51 23.71 -17.14
C GLU A 154 31.47 22.32 -16.48
N PRO A 155 31.91 22.19 -15.21
CA PRO A 155 31.84 20.90 -14.53
C PRO A 155 30.38 20.43 -14.52
N PRO A 156 30.15 19.12 -14.64
CA PRO A 156 28.79 18.59 -14.59
C PRO A 156 28.13 19.02 -13.27
N PRO A 157 26.81 19.25 -13.26
CA PRO A 157 26.10 19.55 -12.03
C PRO A 157 26.38 18.44 -11.00
N PRO A 158 26.44 18.77 -9.70
CA PRO A 158 26.66 17.77 -8.68
C PRO A 158 25.59 16.67 -8.80
N PRO A 159 25.96 15.40 -8.55
CA PRO A 159 24.99 14.32 -8.60
C PRO A 159 23.83 14.64 -7.66
N ARG A 160 22.60 14.43 -8.15
CA ARG A 160 21.40 14.56 -7.32
C ARG A 160 21.58 13.68 -6.06
N PRO A 161 21.21 14.16 -4.86
CA PRO A 161 21.16 13.29 -3.70
C PRO A 161 20.26 12.08 -3.99
N PRO A 162 20.55 10.90 -3.40
CA PRO A 162 19.80 9.67 -3.71
C PRO A 162 18.32 9.76 -3.34
N TYR A 163 17.96 10.69 -2.46
CA TYR A 163 16.59 11.06 -2.10
C TYR A 163 16.61 12.41 -1.37
N THR A 164 15.45 13.04 -1.23
CA THR A 164 15.22 14.12 -0.26
C THR A 164 14.53 13.57 0.98
N ASN A 165 14.77 14.16 2.15
CA ASN A 165 14.09 13.80 3.39
C ASN A 165 13.73 15.04 4.21
N SER A 166 12.62 14.98 4.94
CA SER A 166 12.15 16.08 5.80
C SER A 166 11.10 15.58 6.79
N ALA A 167 10.70 16.44 7.73
CA ALA A 167 9.46 16.26 8.46
C ALA A 167 8.25 16.36 7.50
N LEU A 168 7.24 15.53 7.72
CA LEU A 168 5.97 15.65 7.00
C LEU A 168 5.18 16.85 7.52
N ASN A 169 4.43 17.53 6.65
CA ASN A 169 3.55 18.61 7.07
C ASN A 169 2.52 18.11 8.11
N PRO A 170 2.21 18.86 9.19
CA PRO A 170 1.25 18.44 10.20
C PRO A 170 -0.14 18.06 9.66
N GLY A 171 -0.63 18.71 8.60
CA GLY A 171 -1.90 18.38 7.96
C GLY A 171 -1.86 16.99 7.32
N ASP A 172 -0.82 16.71 6.53
CA ASP A 172 -0.60 15.42 5.89
C ASP A 172 -0.37 14.30 6.93
N ALA A 173 0.35 14.61 8.01
CA ALA A 173 0.56 13.72 9.15
C ALA A 173 -0.76 13.31 9.81
N ALA A 174 -1.66 14.27 10.07
CA ALA A 174 -2.98 14.01 10.62
C ALA A 174 -3.86 13.19 9.65
N THR A 175 -3.80 13.50 8.35
CA THR A 175 -4.49 12.74 7.31
C THR A 175 -3.99 11.28 7.26
N LEU A 176 -2.68 11.06 7.38
CA LEU A 176 -2.09 9.73 7.37
C LEU A 176 -2.54 8.91 8.59
N ASP A 177 -2.52 9.52 9.78
CA ASP A 177 -3.03 8.88 11.00
C ASP A 177 -4.52 8.54 10.89
N ALA A 178 -5.33 9.42 10.28
CA ALA A 178 -6.74 9.17 10.05
C ALA A 178 -6.97 7.97 9.11
N PHE A 179 -6.21 7.88 8.01
CA PHE A 179 -6.31 6.72 7.10
C PHE A 179 -5.87 5.42 7.76
N LEU A 180 -4.78 5.42 8.51
CA LEU A 180 -4.23 4.22 9.14
C LEU A 180 -5.09 3.70 10.29
N SER A 181 -5.95 4.54 10.85
CA SER A 181 -6.94 4.19 11.87
C SER A 181 -8.35 3.96 11.31
N ASP A 182 -8.58 4.20 10.01
CA ASP A 182 -9.87 4.02 9.36
C ASP A 182 -10.28 2.53 9.35
N PRO A 183 -11.41 2.16 9.98
CA PRO A 183 -11.94 0.80 9.93
C PRO A 183 -12.13 0.26 8.51
N CYS A 184 -12.44 1.13 7.55
CA CYS A 184 -12.60 0.75 6.14
C CYS A 184 -11.27 0.40 5.48
N TYR A 185 -10.16 1.03 5.91
CA TYR A 185 -8.82 0.60 5.52
C TYR A 185 -8.44 -0.71 6.21
N LEU A 186 -8.64 -0.79 7.53
CA LEU A 186 -8.23 -1.94 8.34
C LEU A 186 -8.93 -3.24 7.93
N ASN A 187 -10.22 -3.16 7.59
CA ASN A 187 -11.02 -4.33 7.19
C ASN A 187 -11.09 -4.52 5.67
N GLY A 188 -10.71 -3.51 4.90
CA GLY A 188 -10.77 -3.46 3.44
C GLY A 188 -9.89 -4.49 2.74
N PRO A 189 -10.10 -4.72 1.43
CA PRO A 189 -9.22 -5.58 0.65
C PRO A 189 -7.83 -4.96 0.57
N ASP A 190 -6.77 -5.76 0.70
CA ASP A 190 -5.39 -5.26 0.51
C ASP A 190 -5.14 -4.78 -0.92
N ARG A 191 -5.81 -5.41 -1.88
CA ARG A 191 -5.54 -5.23 -3.31
C ARG A 191 -6.82 -4.95 -4.07
N LEU A 192 -6.75 -3.98 -4.96
CA LEU A 192 -7.79 -3.68 -5.93
C LEU A 192 -7.23 -4.02 -7.32
N PRO A 193 -7.59 -5.20 -7.87
CA PRO A 193 -7.04 -5.66 -9.14
C PRO A 193 -7.47 -4.76 -10.30
N TYR A 194 -6.79 -4.89 -11.44
CA TYR A 194 -7.16 -4.23 -12.69
C TYR A 194 -8.63 -4.45 -13.09
N SER A 195 -9.16 -5.64 -12.80
CA SER A 195 -10.56 -5.99 -12.99
C SER A 195 -11.25 -6.22 -11.65
N VAL A 196 -12.10 -5.29 -11.26
CA VAL A 196 -12.78 -5.27 -9.96
C VAL A 196 -14.23 -5.77 -10.12
N PRO A 197 -14.58 -6.90 -9.49
CA PRO A 197 -15.94 -7.44 -9.55
C PRO A 197 -17.01 -6.46 -9.08
N LEU A 198 -18.10 -6.36 -9.84
CA LEU A 198 -19.29 -5.57 -9.51
C LEU A 198 -20.34 -6.45 -8.81
N ASN A 199 -21.20 -5.82 -7.99
CA ASN A 199 -22.36 -6.50 -7.41
C ASN A 199 -23.45 -6.77 -8.46
N GLU A 200 -23.54 -5.90 -9.46
CA GLU A 200 -24.51 -5.96 -10.54
C GLU A 200 -23.80 -5.73 -11.88
N ILE A 201 -24.38 -6.27 -12.95
CA ILE A 201 -23.92 -5.99 -14.31
C ILE A 201 -24.15 -4.51 -14.61
N ASP A 202 -23.12 -3.81 -15.10
CA ASP A 202 -23.24 -2.38 -15.39
C ASP A 202 -24.04 -2.08 -16.68
N GLU A 203 -24.22 -0.79 -16.98
CA GLU A 203 -24.96 -0.31 -18.16
C GLU A 203 -24.37 -0.77 -19.50
N TYR A 204 -23.13 -1.26 -19.51
CA TYR A 204 -22.42 -1.78 -20.68
C TYR A 204 -22.40 -3.31 -20.74
N GLY A 205 -23.11 -3.99 -19.83
CA GLY A 205 -23.15 -5.46 -19.79
C GLY A 205 -21.92 -6.10 -19.14
N ARG A 206 -21.13 -5.35 -18.35
CA ARG A 206 -19.90 -5.85 -17.72
C ARG A 206 -20.17 -6.31 -16.29
N GLU A 207 -19.62 -7.47 -15.95
CA GLU A 207 -19.62 -8.01 -14.57
C GLU A 207 -18.47 -7.44 -13.71
N GLU A 208 -17.52 -6.75 -14.34
CA GLU A 208 -16.33 -6.23 -13.69
C GLU A 208 -16.02 -4.82 -14.18
N TRP A 209 -15.62 -3.96 -13.26
CA TRP A 209 -15.04 -2.66 -13.55
C TRP A 209 -13.60 -2.84 -13.98
N LEU A 210 -13.28 -2.36 -15.18
CA LEU A 210 -11.93 -2.43 -15.74
C LEU A 210 -11.23 -1.09 -15.58
N CYS A 211 -10.07 -1.08 -14.95
CA CYS A 211 -9.20 0.08 -14.98
C CYS A 211 -8.71 0.36 -16.41
N PRO A 212 -8.48 1.62 -16.79
CA PRO A 212 -7.80 1.91 -18.05
C PRO A 212 -6.39 1.28 -18.10
N PRO A 213 -5.95 0.72 -19.23
CA PRO A 213 -4.67 0.01 -19.34
C PRO A 213 -3.46 0.87 -19.00
N ASP A 214 -3.52 2.18 -19.23
CA ASP A 214 -2.45 3.14 -18.93
C ASP A 214 -2.62 3.86 -17.58
N SER A 215 -3.54 3.38 -16.73
CA SER A 215 -3.76 3.98 -15.41
C SER A 215 -2.56 3.77 -14.49
N ALA A 216 -2.36 4.71 -13.57
CA ALA A 216 -1.34 4.58 -12.53
C ALA A 216 -1.61 3.32 -11.68
N TYR A 217 -0.53 2.62 -11.34
CA TYR A 217 -0.56 1.45 -10.48
C TYR A 217 0.18 1.77 -9.18
N TYR A 218 -0.55 1.78 -8.07
CA TYR A 218 -0.02 2.16 -6.78
C TYR A 218 0.26 0.92 -5.96
N MET A 219 1.44 0.86 -5.35
CA MET A 219 1.87 -0.25 -4.49
C MET A 219 2.44 0.30 -3.20
N ALA A 220 2.14 -0.35 -2.08
CA ALA A 220 2.85 -0.06 -0.85
C ALA A 220 3.05 -1.27 0.05
N GLU A 221 4.15 -1.22 0.78
CA GLU A 221 4.36 -1.95 2.01
C GLU A 221 3.94 -1.04 3.17
N VAL A 222 3.07 -1.53 4.06
CA VAL A 222 2.60 -0.79 5.24
C VAL A 222 2.88 -1.62 6.49
N LYS A 223 3.71 -1.07 7.38
CA LYS A 223 4.04 -1.61 8.69
C LYS A 223 3.33 -0.75 9.75
N GLN A 224 2.67 -1.40 10.70
CA GLN A 224 2.01 -0.75 11.85
C GLN A 224 2.31 -1.53 13.14
N PRO A 225 2.29 -0.88 14.31
CA PRO A 225 2.58 -1.54 15.58
C PRO A 225 1.57 -2.66 15.88
N GLY A 226 2.08 -3.85 16.19
CA GLY A 226 1.25 -5.01 16.56
C GLY A 226 0.43 -5.63 15.43
N LEU A 227 0.57 -5.16 14.19
CA LEU A 227 -0.11 -5.72 13.01
C LEU A 227 0.90 -6.38 12.06
N PRO A 228 0.50 -7.44 11.32
CA PRO A 228 1.31 -7.94 10.21
C PRO A 228 1.55 -6.84 9.17
N THR A 229 2.74 -6.82 8.58
CA THR A 229 3.02 -5.95 7.42
C THR A 229 2.03 -6.26 6.31
N ARG A 230 1.34 -5.23 5.81
CA ARG A 230 0.40 -5.33 4.70
C ARG A 230 1.07 -4.91 3.41
N TYR A 231 0.90 -5.71 2.36
CA TYR A 231 1.31 -5.36 1.01
C TYR A 231 0.06 -5.04 0.20
N ILE A 232 -0.18 -3.75 0.02
CA ILE A 232 -1.38 -3.22 -0.58
C ILE A 232 -1.11 -2.68 -1.98
N SER A 233 -2.11 -2.75 -2.85
CA SER A 233 -2.03 -2.13 -4.17
C SER A 233 -3.39 -1.76 -4.72
N HIS A 234 -3.41 -0.79 -5.63
CA HIS A 234 -4.59 -0.56 -6.45
C HIS A 234 -4.20 -0.15 -7.87
N SER A 235 -4.99 -0.62 -8.82
CA SER A 235 -5.06 -0.07 -10.16
C SER A 235 -6.14 1.01 -10.19
N CYS A 236 -5.85 2.14 -10.82
CA CYS A 236 -6.77 3.27 -11.03
C CYS A 236 -7.41 3.88 -9.76
N TYR A 237 -7.87 5.15 -9.84
CA TYR A 237 -8.49 5.79 -8.67
C TYR A 237 -9.85 5.15 -8.36
N MET A 238 -10.06 4.74 -7.11
CA MET A 238 -11.33 4.18 -6.62
C MET A 238 -11.66 4.75 -5.25
N ASP A 239 -12.93 4.76 -4.86
CA ASP A 239 -13.33 5.38 -3.59
C ASP A 239 -13.05 4.53 -2.33
N PHE A 240 -12.44 3.35 -2.49
CA PHE A 240 -11.96 2.52 -1.39
C PHE A 240 -10.91 3.23 -0.53
N ALA A 241 -10.93 2.99 0.78
CA ALA A 241 -9.98 3.57 1.73
C ALA A 241 -8.51 3.28 1.39
N VAL A 242 -8.20 2.07 0.91
CA VAL A 242 -6.84 1.71 0.43
C VAL A 242 -6.40 2.58 -0.76
N SER A 243 -7.30 2.85 -1.71
CA SER A 243 -6.97 3.69 -2.87
C SER A 243 -6.78 5.15 -2.46
N LYS A 244 -7.60 5.66 -1.53
CA LYS A 244 -7.46 7.01 -0.98
C LYS A 244 -6.17 7.19 -0.19
N LEU A 245 -5.80 6.23 0.67
CA LEU A 245 -4.52 6.23 1.39
C LEU A 245 -3.35 6.29 0.40
N LEU A 246 -3.31 5.38 -0.57
CA LEU A 246 -2.18 5.29 -1.51
C LEU A 246 -2.08 6.53 -2.42
N THR A 247 -3.21 7.03 -2.90
CA THR A 247 -3.25 8.27 -3.67
C THR A 247 -2.75 9.44 -2.83
N ALA A 248 -3.28 9.64 -1.62
CA ALA A 248 -2.86 10.72 -0.73
C ALA A 248 -1.36 10.64 -0.42
N ALA A 249 -0.86 9.46 -0.02
CA ALA A 249 0.56 9.26 0.29
C ALA A 249 1.48 9.56 -0.90
N THR A 250 1.04 9.30 -2.13
CA THR A 250 1.81 9.57 -3.36
C THR A 250 1.96 11.07 -3.65
N TYR A 251 1.00 11.88 -3.24
CA TYR A 251 0.99 13.32 -3.47
C TYR A 251 1.48 14.15 -2.28
N MET A 252 1.80 13.51 -1.15
CA MET A 252 2.44 14.18 -0.02
C MET A 252 3.85 14.64 -0.42
N ILE A 253 4.18 15.88 -0.07
CA ILE A 253 5.45 16.51 -0.41
C ILE A 253 6.28 16.77 0.84
N PRO A 254 7.62 16.66 0.76
CA PRO A 254 8.53 17.12 1.79
C PRO A 254 8.21 18.56 2.20
N THR A 255 8.28 18.87 3.50
CA THR A 255 8.38 20.28 3.87
C THR A 255 9.72 20.77 3.35
N LEU A 256 9.69 21.73 2.41
CA LEU A 256 10.90 22.44 2.04
C LEU A 256 11.34 23.20 3.28
N THR A 257 12.35 22.71 3.99
CA THR A 257 13.11 23.56 4.88
C THR A 257 13.62 24.72 4.03
N PRO A 258 13.32 25.99 4.38
CA PRO A 258 13.94 27.11 3.70
C PRO A 258 15.44 26.87 3.77
N GLU A 259 16.10 26.83 2.62
CA GLU A 259 17.55 26.82 2.57
C GLU A 259 17.99 28.05 3.37
N THR A 260 18.66 27.82 4.51
CA THR A 260 19.39 28.89 5.18
C THR A 260 20.47 29.35 4.21
N GLU A 261 20.23 30.51 3.58
CA GLU A 261 21.22 31.35 2.90
C GLU A 261 22.43 31.65 3.80
#